data_AF-A0A4R6M3U7-F1
#
_entry.id   AF-A0A4R6M3U7-F1
#
_cell.length_a   1.000
_cell.length_b   1.000
_cell.length_c   1.000
_cell.angle_alpha   90.00
_cell.angle_beta   90.00
_cell.angle_gamma   90.00
#
_symmetry.space_group_name_H-M   'P 1'
#
loop_
_entity.id
_entity.type
_entity.pdbx_description
1 polymer ?
#
loop_
_entity_poly.entity_id
_entity_poly.type
_entity_poly.pdbx_seq_one_letter_code
_entity_poly.pdbx_strand_id
1 'polypeptide(L)'
;MTTVFCKKYQKELEGLQRAPLPGKKGQEILESVSKQAWIEWQSLQTMIINEKHLNLMEPATRSYLIEQMEKFFNNEKTDQLQGYVSPDDIQEL
;
A
#
# COMPACT_ATOMS: atom_id res chain seq x y z
N MET A 1 -21.29 1.97 -4.30
CA MET A 1 -19.88 1.62 -4.07
C MET A 1 -19.27 1.30 -5.42
N THR A 2 -18.11 1.87 -5.73
CA THR A 2 -17.40 1.56 -6.98
C THR A 2 -16.47 0.38 -6.70
N THR A 3 -16.56 -0.68 -7.49
CA THR A 3 -15.65 -1.82 -7.42
C THR A 3 -14.43 -1.60 -8.32
N VAL A 4 -13.33 -2.23 -7.97
CA VAL A 4 -12.09 -2.24 -8.76
C VAL A 4 -11.52 -3.65 -8.78
N PHE A 5 -10.97 -4.05 -9.93
CA PHE A 5 -10.18 -5.28 -10.00
C PHE A 5 -8.83 -5.04 -9.34
N CYS A 6 -8.69 -5.48 -8.09
CA CYS A 6 -7.51 -5.17 -7.29
C CYS A 6 -6.31 -5.99 -7.77
N LYS A 7 -5.25 -5.33 -8.25
CA LYS A 7 -4.05 -6.03 -8.73
C LYS A 7 -3.31 -6.82 -7.65
N LYS A 8 -3.38 -6.39 -6.38
CA LYS A 8 -2.79 -7.13 -5.25
C LYS A 8 -3.52 -8.45 -5.03
N TYR A 9 -4.86 -8.42 -5.04
CA TYR A 9 -5.71 -9.55 -4.65
C TYR A 9 -6.28 -10.36 -5.82
N GLN A 10 -6.10 -9.89 -7.06
CA GLN A 10 -6.62 -10.51 -8.28
C GLN A 10 -8.13 -10.82 -8.21
N LYS A 11 -8.91 -9.93 -7.59
CA LYS A 11 -10.37 -10.03 -7.43
C LYS A 11 -11.02 -8.66 -7.35
N GLU A 12 -12.33 -8.60 -7.58
CA GLU A 12 -13.11 -7.36 -7.41
C GLU A 12 -13.29 -7.04 -5.93
N LEU A 13 -12.95 -5.81 -5.55
CA LEU A 13 -13.09 -5.28 -4.19
C LEU A 13 -13.56 -3.82 -4.23
N GLU A 14 -13.94 -3.29 -3.06
CA GLU A 14 -14.26 -1.85 -2.93
C GLU A 14 -13.06 -1.00 -3.36
N GLY A 15 -13.29 -0.11 -4.33
CA GLY A 15 -12.29 0.85 -4.82
C GLY A 15 -12.15 2.07 -3.92
N LEU A 16 -11.11 2.87 -4.19
CA LEU A 16 -10.92 4.14 -3.51
C LEU A 16 -11.95 5.18 -4.00
N GLN A 17 -12.36 6.09 -3.10
CA GLN A 17 -13.29 7.17 -3.47
C GLN A 17 -12.60 8.32 -4.22
N ARG A 18 -11.29 8.47 -4.04
CA ARG A 18 -10.47 9.51 -4.69
C ARG A 18 -9.03 9.03 -4.82
N ALA A 19 -8.31 9.57 -5.81
CA ALA A 19 -6.90 9.30 -5.99
C ALA A 19 -6.11 9.72 -4.74
N PRO A 20 -5.26 8.85 -4.17
CA PRO A 20 -4.53 9.15 -2.94
C PRO A 20 -3.27 10.00 -3.18
N LEU A 21 -2.77 10.02 -4.41
CA LEU A 21 -1.59 10.77 -4.83
C LEU A 21 -1.97 11.69 -6.01
N PRO A 22 -1.27 12.82 -6.19
CA PRO A 22 -1.44 13.61 -7.40
C PRO A 22 -0.78 12.92 -8.62
N GLY A 23 -1.24 13.28 -9.81
CA GLY A 23 -0.66 12.84 -11.08
C GLY A 23 -1.03 11.42 -11.50
N LYS A 24 -0.32 10.91 -12.52
CA LYS A 24 -0.60 9.62 -13.16
C LYS A 24 -0.60 8.44 -12.17
N LYS A 25 0.32 8.46 -11.20
CA LYS A 25 0.43 7.39 -10.20
C LYS A 25 -0.82 7.27 -9.33
N GLY A 26 -1.41 8.40 -8.95
CA GLY A 26 -2.66 8.41 -8.18
C GLY A 26 -3.85 7.86 -8.96
N GLN A 27 -3.91 8.12 -10.27
CA GLN A 27 -4.92 7.55 -11.15
C GLN A 27 -4.74 6.03 -11.27
N GLU A 28 -3.52 5.55 -11.53
CA GLU A 28 -3.21 4.12 -11.56
C GLU A 28 -3.64 3.40 -10.27
N ILE A 29 -3.39 4.00 -9.10
CA ILE A 29 -3.81 3.43 -7.82
C ILE A 29 -5.34 3.42 -7.70
N LEU A 30 -6.00 4.53 -8.05
CA LEU A 30 -7.47 4.61 -8.03
C LEU A 30 -8.14 3.54 -8.91
N GLU A 31 -7.54 3.22 -10.06
CA GLU A 31 -8.09 2.29 -11.06
C GLU A 31 -7.68 0.82 -10.85
N SER A 32 -6.68 0.51 -10.01
CA SER A 32 -6.15 -0.86 -9.87
C SER A 32 -5.95 -1.34 -8.44
N VAL A 33 -6.17 -0.51 -7.43
CA VAL A 33 -5.95 -0.85 -6.02
C VAL A 33 -7.24 -0.70 -5.23
N SER A 34 -7.59 -1.74 -4.48
CA SER A 34 -8.75 -1.70 -3.60
C SER A 34 -8.47 -0.84 -2.37
N LYS A 35 -9.54 -0.35 -1.74
CA LYS A 35 -9.47 0.33 -0.45
C LYS A 35 -8.79 -0.53 0.61
N GLN A 36 -9.06 -1.83 0.63
CA GLN A 36 -8.42 -2.77 1.54
C GLN A 36 -6.89 -2.78 1.34
N ALA A 37 -6.42 -3.02 0.11
CA ALA A 37 -5.00 -3.05 -0.19
C ALA A 37 -4.32 -1.71 0.13
N TRP A 38 -5.01 -0.59 -0.10
CA TRP A 38 -4.49 0.74 0.22
C TRP A 38 -4.29 0.95 1.72
N ILE A 39 -5.25 0.53 2.57
CA ILE A 39 -5.15 0.64 4.03
C ILE A 39 -3.95 -0.18 4.55
N GLU A 40 -3.78 -1.40 4.03
CA GLU A 40 -2.64 -2.24 4.40
C GLU A 40 -1.31 -1.62 3.98
N TRP A 41 -1.24 -1.03 2.78
CA TRP A 41 -0.06 -0.29 2.36
C TRP A 41 0.25 0.88 3.29
N GLN A 42 -0.75 1.65 3.73
CA GLN A 42 -0.52 2.76 4.65
C GLN A 42 0.05 2.28 6.00
N SER A 43 -0.48 1.17 6.52
CA SER A 43 0.06 0.53 7.74
C SER A 43 1.52 0.13 7.55
N LEU A 44 1.84 -0.55 6.44
CA LEU A 44 3.21 -0.92 6.10
C LEU A 44 4.13 0.30 5.93
N GLN A 45 3.67 1.32 5.23
CA GLN A 45 4.41 2.56 5.02
C GLN A 45 4.80 3.20 6.36
N THR A 46 3.86 3.30 7.30
CA THR A 46 4.15 3.85 8.64
C THR A 46 5.21 3.03 9.37
N MET A 47 5.14 1.70 9.33
CA MET A 47 6.17 0.85 9.93
C MET A 47 7.54 1.06 9.28
N ILE A 48 7.62 1.06 7.94
CA ILE A 48 8.88 1.28 7.20
C ILE A 48 9.49 2.64 7.56
N ILE A 49 8.67 3.69 7.66
CA ILE A 49 9.14 5.03 8.03
C ILE A 49 9.75 5.03 9.43
N ASN A 50 9.08 4.38 10.39
CA ASN A 50 9.52 4.36 11.79
C ASN A 50 10.79 3.52 11.96
N GLU A 51 10.80 2.30 11.42
CA GLU A 51 11.91 1.34 11.58
C GLU A 51 13.19 1.82 10.90
N LYS A 52 13.07 2.44 9.71
CA LYS A 52 14.23 2.97 8.97
C LYS A 52 14.51 4.44 9.30
N HIS A 53 13.79 5.02 10.26
CA HIS A 53 13.88 6.43 10.66
C HIS A 53 13.89 7.40 9.47
N LEU A 54 12.99 7.19 8.50
CA LEU A 54 13.00 7.91 7.24
C LEU A 54 12.48 9.34 7.38
N ASN A 55 13.15 10.28 6.71
CA ASN A 55 12.71 11.67 6.64
C ASN A 55 11.88 11.92 5.36
N LEU A 56 10.58 12.18 5.52
CA LEU A 56 9.64 12.43 4.40
C LEU A 56 9.91 13.74 3.64
N MET A 57 10.76 14.62 4.17
CA MET A 57 11.20 15.83 3.48
C MET A 57 12.27 15.51 2.43
N GLU A 58 12.98 14.39 2.56
CA GLU A 58 14.01 13.99 1.62
C GLU A 58 13.39 13.36 0.36
N PRO A 59 13.76 13.83 -0.85
CA PRO A 59 13.27 13.25 -2.10
C PRO A 59 13.57 11.75 -2.24
N ALA A 60 14.74 11.32 -1.74
CA ALA A 60 15.16 9.92 -1.77
C ALA A 60 14.21 9.01 -0.97
N THR A 61 13.75 9.46 0.20
CA THR A 61 12.74 8.76 1.01
C THR A 61 11.44 8.57 0.23
N ARG A 62 10.98 9.61 -0.47
CA ARG A 62 9.74 9.53 -1.27
C ARG A 62 9.87 8.52 -2.40
N SER A 63 10.99 8.56 -3.13
CA SER A 63 11.27 7.59 -4.20
C SER A 63 11.32 6.16 -3.66
N TYR A 64 11.99 5.95 -2.53
CA TYR A 64 12.06 4.65 -1.86
C TYR A 64 10.68 4.14 -1.43
N LEU A 65 9.85 4.99 -0.80
CA LEU A 65 8.49 4.61 -0.41
C LEU A 65 7.60 4.27 -1.62
N ILE A 66 7.77 4.97 -2.74
CA ILE A 66 7.05 4.65 -3.99
C ILE A 66 7.49 3.28 -4.52
N GLU A 67 8.78 2.97 -4.50
CA GLU A 67 9.30 1.65 -4.91
C GLU A 67 8.72 0.53 -4.03
N GLN A 68 8.71 0.73 -2.70
CA GLN A 68 8.12 -0.22 -1.75
C GLN A 68 6.61 -0.38 -1.96
N MET A 69 5.91 0.70 -2.30
CA MET A 69 4.49 0.67 -2.63
C MET A 69 4.21 -0.17 -3.87
N GLU A 70 4.99 0.03 -4.93
CA GLU A 70 4.86 -0.75 -6.17
C GLU A 70 5.08 -2.24 -5.91
N LYS A 71 6.16 -2.57 -5.20
CA LYS A 71 6.46 -3.94 -4.77
C LYS A 71 5.31 -4.54 -3.98
N PHE A 72 4.77 -3.81 -3.00
CA PHE A 72 3.65 -4.27 -2.17
C PHE A 72 2.41 -4.63 -2.99
N PHE A 73 2.03 -3.79 -3.95
CA PHE A 73 0.84 -4.03 -4.76
C PHE A 73 1.07 -5.04 -5.89
N ASN A 74 2.32 -5.30 -6.28
CA ASN A 74 2.69 -6.34 -7.25
C ASN A 74 2.92 -7.72 -6.59
N ASN A 75 2.72 -7.85 -5.28
CA ASN A 75 3.07 -9.04 -4.50
C ASN A 75 4.56 -9.41 -4.59
N GLU A 76 5.42 -8.41 -4.73
CA GLU A 76 6.87 -8.55 -4.68
C GLU A 76 7.36 -8.37 -3.24
N LYS A 77 8.60 -8.81 -2.99
CA LYS A 77 9.23 -8.63 -1.68
C LYS A 77 9.42 -7.13 -1.41
N THR A 78 8.76 -6.66 -0.36
CA THR A 78 9.01 -5.36 0.25
C THR A 78 10.05 -5.50 1.35
N ASP A 79 10.59 -4.39 1.84
CA ASP A 79 11.49 -4.33 3.00
C ASP A 79 10.76 -4.66 4.33
N GLN A 80 9.69 -5.45 4.28
CA GLN A 80 9.07 -6.08 5.44
C GLN A 80 10.06 -7.05 6.08
N LEU A 81 10.62 -6.67 7.23
CA LEU A 81 11.23 -7.63 8.15
C LEU A 81 10.10 -8.52 8.71
N GLN A 82 10.37 -9.84 8.77
CA GLN A 82 9.45 -10.92 9.15
C GLN A 82 8.43 -10.51 10.24
N GLY A 83 7.13 -10.68 9.96
CA GLY A 83 6.11 -10.71 11.02
C GLY A 83 4.84 -9.88 10.83
N TYR A 84 4.56 -9.28 9.66
CA TYR A 84 3.27 -8.61 9.48
C TYR A 84 2.13 -9.64 9.30
N VAL A 85 1.38 -9.81 10.39
CA VAL A 85 0.09 -10.52 10.44
C VAL A 85 -0.99 -9.46 10.21
N SER A 86 -1.89 -9.67 9.24
CA SER A 86 -2.97 -8.72 9.00
C SER A 86 -3.83 -8.61 10.27
N PRO A 87 -4.41 -7.44 10.63
CA PRO A 87 -5.38 -7.36 11.72
C PRO A 87 -6.56 -8.33 11.53
N ASP A 88 -6.91 -8.68 10.28
CA ASP A 88 -7.91 -9.71 9.95
C ASP A 88 -7.44 -11.14 10.27
N ASP A 89 -6.13 -11.39 10.35
CA ASP A 89 -5.55 -12.67 10.77
C ASP A 89 -5.47 -12.78 12.31
N ILE A 90 -5.77 -11.69 13.05
CA ILE A 90 -5.96 -11.69 14.52
C ILE A 90 -7.43 -11.95 14.82
N GLN A 91 -8.02 -12.99 14.22
CA GLN A 91 -9.23 -13.61 14.74
C GLN A 91 -8.82 -14.82 15.55
N GLU A 92 -8.63 -14.62 16.86
CA GLU A 92 -8.68 -15.59 17.98
C GLU A 92 -7.66 -15.23 19.07
N LEU A 93 -8.12 -14.41 20.03
CA LEU A 93 -7.80 -14.55 21.45
C LEU A 93 -9.10 -14.38 22.25
#